data_AF-A0A257KZR7-F1
#
_entry.id   AF-A0A257KZR7-F1
#
_cell.length_a   1.000
_cell.length_b   1.000
_cell.length_c   1.000
_cell.angle_alpha   90.00
_cell.angle_beta   90.00
_cell.angle_gamma   90.00
#
_symmetry.space_group_name_H-M   'P 1'
#
loop_
_entity.id
_entity.type
_entity.pdbx_description
1 polymer ?
#
loop_
_entity_poly.entity_id
_entity_poly.type
_entity_poly.pdbx_seq_one_letter_code
_entity_poly.pdbx_strand_id
1 'polypeptide(L)'
;PKPEDKPPPPKAEDKPQPQEAPKPAEAPQPQALKTDEAAGNGPGSGLSSGAVTQEYSNQALGSGTFMLGLDGVPHALQRGFAQRVLRYNPAEIGTLCNLAWQTAAVLPLKGRRFNAAELAEQTALRFAEMLFGYPMGEHPYVEAAMRTSYQQLVYQIIGRHFTVQPLLANQAAGAGAYFLQHTSELLAALAAGEQHEDMREVKQTLAGIGAARGLPLANFSPVCERIVAEHSELSGTELAVVVGGLVAGLIGNVQASVAIALDAIFEGAGAQGIDAAIALAHAAEPGSPQRQQLQQRVMQALADNPPAAFLPRKVVEDVALSVDGQVVAQLAKGSHVILAIGAGTREAARRPGAKLEPSGDPLIFGGPAGNGHIHQCLGDYIALPLVTEITRQILRLPGLTRSLDPDTAAPARLKKTWGFRCDSLMLEHARDQLCVQQPLAIIMKIKAPVAANAEKLKSVIGVGAPRIELRLAQSRQVHFAFFLLLENESKLALFTTYDGGLDAYIKHFALHVGSLFDKLFECLEDAPPLPVAQHPEEFVDAVRRYNAQPLGNYFYSAYPQATVAALLQALGPGAGAPLCAPLCTLPPPRRP
;
A
#
# COMPACT_ATOMS: atom_id res chain seq x y z
N PRO A 1 -0.92 -79.46 49.94
CA PRO A 1 -2.01 -79.44 48.94
C PRO A 1 -1.54 -78.73 47.68
N LYS A 2 -1.96 -79.23 46.52
CA LYS A 2 -1.66 -78.76 45.16
C LYS A 2 -1.95 -77.25 44.96
N PRO A 3 -1.34 -76.62 43.93
CA PRO A 3 -1.39 -75.17 43.73
C PRO A 3 -2.78 -74.75 43.23
N GLU A 4 -3.26 -73.60 43.72
CA GLU A 4 -4.39 -72.88 43.15
C GLU A 4 -3.88 -71.66 42.37
N ASP A 5 -4.51 -71.47 41.22
CA ASP A 5 -4.16 -70.56 40.14
C ASP A 5 -4.18 -69.08 40.53
N LYS A 6 -3.15 -68.36 40.10
CA LYS A 6 -3.13 -66.90 40.13
C LYS A 6 -3.98 -66.34 38.98
N PRO A 7 -4.85 -65.34 39.23
CA PRO A 7 -5.61 -64.67 38.17
C PRO A 7 -4.69 -63.82 37.27
N PRO A 8 -5.04 -63.67 35.97
CA PRO A 8 -4.22 -62.94 35.01
C PRO A 8 -4.23 -61.42 35.28
N PRO A 9 -3.11 -60.71 34.97
CA PRO A 9 -3.01 -59.28 35.14
C PRO A 9 -3.87 -58.50 34.10
N PRO A 10 -4.30 -57.28 34.47
CA PRO A 10 -5.17 -56.44 33.63
C PRO A 10 -4.47 -55.95 32.36
N LYS A 11 -5.26 -55.80 31.28
CA LYS A 11 -4.84 -55.32 29.96
C LYS A 11 -4.36 -53.87 30.04
N ALA A 12 -3.28 -53.57 29.33
CA ALA A 12 -2.76 -52.22 29.15
C ALA A 12 -3.64 -51.45 28.16
N GLU A 13 -4.33 -50.42 28.65
CA GLU A 13 -4.97 -49.39 27.83
C GLU A 13 -3.95 -48.26 27.53
N ASP A 14 -3.87 -47.95 26.24
CA ASP A 14 -3.45 -46.72 25.57
C ASP A 14 -2.39 -45.82 26.19
N LYS A 15 -1.16 -45.97 25.67
CA LYS A 15 -0.20 -44.86 25.58
C LYS A 15 -0.54 -44.02 24.34
N PRO A 16 -0.67 -42.68 24.45
CA PRO A 16 -0.81 -41.81 23.28
C PRO A 16 0.46 -41.88 22.42
N GLN A 17 0.30 -42.22 21.15
CA GLN A 17 1.34 -42.07 20.14
C GLN A 17 1.63 -40.57 19.88
N PRO A 18 2.87 -40.19 19.55
CA PRO A 18 3.19 -38.82 19.16
C PRO A 18 2.41 -38.44 17.89
N GLN A 19 1.66 -37.33 17.94
CA GLN A 19 1.09 -36.73 16.74
C GLN A 19 2.23 -36.18 15.87
N GLU A 20 2.46 -36.83 14.73
CA GLU A 20 3.23 -36.26 13.62
C GLU A 20 2.54 -34.98 13.14
N ALA A 21 3.31 -33.90 13.02
CA ALA A 21 2.85 -32.67 12.40
C ALA A 21 2.37 -32.94 10.96
N PRO A 22 1.23 -32.37 10.52
CA PRO A 22 0.76 -32.57 9.16
C PRO A 22 1.78 -31.99 8.17
N LYS A 23 2.22 -32.84 7.23
CA LYS A 23 3.02 -32.40 6.08
C LYS A 23 2.29 -31.29 5.32
N PRO A 24 2.99 -30.27 4.80
CA PRO A 24 2.41 -29.28 3.92
C PRO A 24 1.74 -29.99 2.72
N ALA A 25 0.51 -29.60 2.40
CA ALA A 25 -0.18 -30.09 1.21
C ALA A 25 0.67 -29.78 -0.03
N GLU A 26 1.00 -30.82 -0.80
CA GLU A 26 1.57 -30.66 -2.14
C GLU A 26 0.61 -29.85 -3.01
N ALA A 27 1.13 -28.80 -3.64
CA ALA A 27 0.39 -28.05 -4.64
C ALA A 27 -0.09 -29.00 -5.76
N PRO A 28 -1.32 -28.84 -6.26
CA PRO A 28 -1.83 -29.69 -7.33
C PRO A 28 -0.93 -29.55 -8.55
N GLN A 29 -0.36 -30.67 -8.99
CA GLN A 29 0.35 -30.73 -10.27
C GLN A 29 -0.64 -30.43 -11.40
N PRO A 30 -0.29 -29.57 -12.37
CA PRO A 30 -1.17 -29.29 -13.50
C PRO A 30 -1.38 -30.57 -14.30
N GLN A 31 -2.63 -31.05 -14.33
CA GLN A 31 -3.05 -32.09 -15.24
C GLN A 31 -2.89 -31.58 -16.67
N ALA A 32 -2.03 -32.23 -17.44
CA ALA A 32 -1.96 -32.02 -18.87
C ALA A 32 -3.29 -32.46 -19.50
N LEU A 33 -4.12 -31.50 -19.91
CA LEU A 33 -5.25 -31.76 -20.79
C LEU A 33 -4.71 -32.32 -22.10
N LYS A 34 -5.03 -33.59 -22.37
CA LYS A 34 -4.95 -34.16 -23.71
C LYS A 34 -6.18 -33.71 -24.47
N THR A 35 -6.01 -32.86 -25.47
CA THR A 35 -7.05 -32.57 -26.47
C THR A 35 -6.60 -33.16 -27.80
N ASP A 36 -7.20 -34.30 -28.15
CA ASP A 36 -7.22 -34.84 -29.50
C ASP A 36 -8.25 -34.05 -30.32
N GLU A 37 -7.88 -32.88 -30.84
CA GLU A 37 -8.66 -32.19 -31.88
C GLU A 37 -7.74 -31.62 -32.98
N ALA A 38 -8.09 -31.95 -34.22
CA ALA A 38 -7.34 -31.59 -35.41
C ALA A 38 -7.41 -30.07 -35.69
N ALA A 39 -6.28 -29.52 -36.15
CA ALA A 39 -6.08 -28.11 -36.45
C ALA A 39 -7.10 -27.57 -37.48
N GLY A 40 -8.06 -26.78 -37.02
CA GLY A 40 -8.92 -25.93 -37.83
C GLY A 40 -8.38 -24.50 -37.89
N ASN A 41 -8.30 -23.93 -39.09
CA ASN A 41 -7.89 -22.55 -39.34
C ASN A 41 -8.95 -21.56 -38.82
N GLY A 42 -8.74 -21.04 -37.60
CA GLY A 42 -9.48 -19.90 -37.02
C GLY A 42 -8.52 -19.00 -36.23
N PRO A 43 -8.80 -17.70 -36.05
CA PRO A 43 -7.85 -16.77 -35.44
C PRO A 43 -7.91 -16.91 -33.91
N GLY A 44 -7.07 -17.79 -33.36
CA GLY A 44 -6.99 -17.98 -31.91
C GLY A 44 -5.83 -18.89 -31.50
N SER A 45 -4.79 -18.29 -30.91
CA SER A 45 -3.83 -18.83 -29.92
C SER A 45 -2.46 -18.15 -30.07
N GLY A 46 -2.31 -16.96 -29.49
CA GLY A 46 -1.03 -16.25 -29.37
C GLY A 46 -0.10 -16.83 -28.30
N LEU A 47 -0.12 -18.15 -28.09
CA LEU A 47 0.70 -18.85 -27.10
C LEU A 47 1.34 -20.09 -27.74
N SER A 48 2.30 -19.87 -28.63
CA SER A 48 3.28 -20.89 -28.98
C SER A 48 4.68 -20.36 -28.69
N SER A 49 5.45 -21.15 -27.96
CA SER A 49 6.86 -20.95 -27.66
C SER A 49 7.68 -21.15 -28.94
N GLY A 50 7.68 -20.14 -29.82
CA GLY A 50 8.58 -20.06 -30.96
C GLY A 50 10.00 -19.67 -30.54
N ALA A 51 10.99 -20.22 -31.25
CA ALA A 51 12.40 -19.95 -31.02
C ALA A 51 12.71 -18.44 -31.03
N VAL A 52 13.52 -17.99 -30.06
CA VAL A 52 13.97 -16.60 -29.90
C VAL A 52 14.82 -16.21 -31.11
N THR A 53 14.15 -15.70 -32.15
CA THR A 53 14.77 -14.92 -33.21
C THR A 53 14.46 -13.45 -32.93
N GLN A 54 15.48 -12.60 -33.05
CA GLN A 54 15.44 -11.17 -32.76
C GLN A 54 14.54 -10.41 -33.75
N GLU A 55 13.24 -10.61 -33.68
CA GLU A 55 12.29 -9.74 -34.39
C GLU A 55 11.61 -8.81 -33.39
N TYR A 56 11.77 -7.51 -33.61
CA TYR A 56 10.88 -6.47 -33.10
C TYR A 56 9.47 -6.71 -33.69
N SER A 57 8.75 -7.71 -33.20
CA SER A 57 7.32 -7.81 -33.44
C SER A 57 6.61 -7.12 -32.28
N ASN A 58 5.59 -6.31 -32.58
CA ASN A 58 4.73 -5.67 -31.58
C ASN A 58 4.05 -6.68 -30.63
N GLN A 59 4.11 -7.98 -30.94
CA GLN A 59 3.70 -9.06 -30.04
C GLN A 59 4.57 -9.16 -28.78
N ALA A 60 5.84 -8.77 -28.83
CA ALA A 60 6.75 -8.80 -27.68
C ALA A 60 6.45 -7.70 -26.63
N LEU A 61 5.68 -6.66 -26.98
CA LEU A 61 5.36 -5.51 -26.13
C LEU A 61 4.12 -5.71 -25.22
N GLY A 62 3.67 -6.94 -25.04
CA GLY A 62 2.42 -7.23 -24.32
C GLY A 62 1.26 -7.24 -25.30
N SER A 63 0.93 -8.45 -25.77
CA SER A 63 -0.12 -8.87 -26.70
C SER A 63 -0.23 -8.17 -28.07
N GLY A 64 0.23 -6.93 -28.25
CA GLY A 64 -0.06 -6.15 -29.45
C GLY A 64 -1.57 -5.93 -29.66
N THR A 65 -2.41 -6.27 -28.68
CA THR A 65 -3.88 -6.22 -28.77
C THR A 65 -4.48 -5.13 -27.90
N PHE A 66 -3.70 -4.47 -27.05
CA PHE A 66 -4.14 -3.28 -26.32
C PHE A 66 -3.91 -2.02 -27.15
N MET A 67 -4.82 -1.04 -27.08
CA MET A 67 -4.81 0.19 -27.89
C MET A 67 -3.45 0.90 -27.97
N LEU A 68 -2.60 0.85 -26.93
CA LEU A 68 -1.27 1.46 -26.97
C LEU A 68 -0.35 0.87 -28.05
N GLY A 69 -0.56 -0.40 -28.42
CA GLY A 69 0.19 -1.12 -29.45
C GLY A 69 -0.58 -1.30 -30.77
N LEU A 70 -1.77 -0.71 -30.90
CA LEU A 70 -2.62 -0.79 -32.09
C LEU A 70 -2.55 0.50 -32.92
N ASP A 71 -2.87 0.36 -34.20
CA ASP A 71 -3.03 1.46 -35.16
C ASP A 71 -4.41 1.42 -35.84
N GLY A 72 -4.78 2.49 -36.55
CA GLY A 72 -5.95 2.52 -37.42
C GLY A 72 -7.29 2.26 -36.70
N VAL A 73 -8.14 1.46 -37.35
CA VAL A 73 -9.51 1.16 -36.88
C VAL A 73 -9.53 0.41 -35.53
N PRO A 74 -8.74 -0.67 -35.32
CA PRO A 74 -8.71 -1.37 -34.03
C PRO A 74 -8.33 -0.44 -32.86
N HIS A 75 -7.35 0.43 -33.07
CA HIS A 75 -6.98 1.45 -32.09
C HIS A 75 -8.14 2.42 -31.81
N ALA A 76 -8.75 2.99 -32.85
CA ALA A 76 -9.84 3.94 -32.71
C ALA A 76 -11.05 3.34 -31.98
N LEU A 77 -11.37 2.07 -32.25
CA LEU A 77 -12.45 1.34 -31.61
C LEU A 77 -12.21 1.17 -30.10
N GLN A 78 -11.06 0.61 -29.70
CA GLN A 78 -10.73 0.43 -28.29
C GLN A 78 -10.60 1.75 -27.53
N ARG A 79 -9.92 2.74 -28.14
CA ARG A 79 -9.73 4.06 -27.52
C ARG A 79 -11.07 4.78 -27.34
N GLY A 80 -11.89 4.81 -28.39
CA GLY A 80 -13.20 5.45 -28.34
C GLY A 80 -14.12 4.79 -27.30
N PHE A 81 -14.07 3.47 -27.18
CA PHE A 81 -14.78 2.72 -26.14
C PHE A 81 -14.29 3.09 -24.74
N ALA A 82 -12.98 3.02 -24.49
CA ALA A 82 -12.38 3.39 -23.20
C ALA A 82 -12.72 4.83 -22.78
N GLN A 83 -12.71 5.78 -23.73
CA GLN A 83 -13.10 7.16 -23.47
C GLN A 83 -14.56 7.31 -23.00
N ARG A 84 -15.48 6.44 -23.44
CA ARG A 84 -16.89 6.52 -23.01
C ARG A 84 -17.07 5.98 -21.59
N VAL A 85 -16.47 4.82 -21.29
CA VAL A 85 -16.62 4.14 -20.00
C VAL A 85 -15.83 4.80 -18.86
N LEU A 86 -14.81 5.59 -19.18
CA LEU A 86 -13.97 6.30 -18.19
C LEU A 86 -14.47 7.71 -17.84
N ARG A 87 -15.57 8.20 -18.42
CA ARG A 87 -16.10 9.54 -18.09
C ARG A 87 -16.82 9.55 -16.75
N TYR A 88 -16.19 10.09 -15.72
CA TYR A 88 -16.75 10.23 -14.38
C TYR A 88 -16.92 11.69 -13.98
N ASN A 89 -17.76 11.94 -12.97
CA ASN A 89 -17.80 13.24 -12.33
C ASN A 89 -16.46 13.50 -11.60
N PRO A 90 -15.80 14.65 -11.78
CA PRO A 90 -14.57 14.98 -11.06
C PRO A 90 -14.69 14.85 -9.52
N ALA A 91 -15.87 15.08 -8.95
CA ALA A 91 -16.12 14.94 -7.51
C ALA A 91 -16.12 13.47 -7.04
N GLU A 92 -16.62 12.55 -7.87
CA GLU A 92 -16.54 11.09 -7.64
C GLU A 92 -15.08 10.65 -7.64
N ILE A 93 -14.33 11.04 -8.68
CA ILE A 93 -12.90 10.73 -8.80
C ILE A 93 -12.12 11.30 -7.63
N GLY A 94 -12.34 12.55 -7.25
CA GLY A 94 -11.69 13.18 -6.10
C GLY A 94 -11.96 12.42 -4.79
N THR A 95 -13.18 11.93 -4.61
CA THR A 95 -13.57 11.13 -3.46
C THR A 95 -12.87 9.77 -3.46
N LEU A 96 -12.86 9.07 -4.60
CA LEU A 96 -12.14 7.80 -4.74
C LEU A 96 -10.63 7.95 -4.50
N CYS A 97 -10.02 9.04 -4.98
CA CYS A 97 -8.61 9.33 -4.71
C CYS A 97 -8.34 9.42 -3.19
N ASN A 98 -9.24 10.08 -2.45
CA ASN A 98 -9.11 10.24 -1.01
C ASN A 98 -9.31 8.91 -0.27
N LEU A 99 -10.32 8.11 -0.64
CA LEU A 99 -10.53 6.77 -0.07
C LEU A 99 -9.34 5.86 -0.34
N ALA A 100 -8.81 5.87 -1.57
CA ALA A 100 -7.67 5.05 -1.95
C ALA A 100 -6.45 5.36 -1.08
N TRP A 101 -6.18 6.64 -0.85
CA TRP A 101 -5.13 7.08 0.06
C TRP A 101 -5.39 6.61 1.49
N GLN A 102 -6.61 6.81 2.03
CA GLN A 102 -6.95 6.41 3.39
C GLN A 102 -6.72 4.91 3.62
N THR A 103 -7.07 4.08 2.65
CA THR A 103 -6.86 2.62 2.70
C THR A 103 -5.38 2.25 2.58
N ALA A 104 -4.66 2.84 1.62
CA ALA A 104 -3.26 2.50 1.36
C ALA A 104 -2.30 2.98 2.46
N ALA A 105 -2.59 4.12 3.09
CA ALA A 105 -1.71 4.75 4.07
C ALA A 105 -1.72 4.06 5.46
N VAL A 106 -2.67 3.14 5.72
CA VAL A 106 -2.89 2.54 7.05
C VAL A 106 -1.63 1.89 7.62
N LEU A 107 -0.90 1.09 6.84
CA LEU A 107 0.28 0.37 7.31
C LEU A 107 1.58 1.16 7.11
N PRO A 108 1.86 1.74 5.91
CA PRO A 108 3.13 2.43 5.68
C PRO A 108 3.40 3.59 6.63
N LEU A 109 2.35 4.27 7.12
CA LEU A 109 2.49 5.41 8.04
C LEU A 109 2.44 5.02 9.53
N LYS A 110 2.47 3.72 9.88
CA LYS A 110 2.63 3.27 11.27
C LYS A 110 4.07 3.44 11.76
N GLY A 111 5.02 3.35 10.84
CA GLY A 111 6.44 3.62 11.06
C GLY A 111 6.81 5.08 10.81
N ARG A 112 7.98 5.50 11.30
CA ARG A 112 8.56 6.83 11.04
C ARG A 112 9.06 6.98 9.59
N ARG A 113 9.61 5.90 9.04
CA ARG A 113 10.20 5.82 7.69
C ARG A 113 9.24 5.08 6.77
N PHE A 114 9.08 5.58 5.55
CA PHE A 114 8.27 4.91 4.53
C PHE A 114 8.84 5.17 3.12
N ASN A 115 8.52 4.27 2.18
CA ASN A 115 8.83 4.44 0.77
C ASN A 115 7.65 5.15 0.07
N ALA A 116 7.85 6.39 -0.38
CA ALA A 116 6.80 7.16 -1.04
C ALA A 116 6.39 6.57 -2.39
N ALA A 117 7.31 5.91 -3.11
CA ALA A 117 6.99 5.23 -4.37
C ALA A 117 6.07 4.02 -4.14
N GLU A 118 6.35 3.23 -3.10
CA GLU A 118 5.51 2.09 -2.72
C GLU A 118 4.13 2.55 -2.21
N LEU A 119 4.07 3.57 -1.36
CA LEU A 119 2.79 4.13 -0.90
C LEU A 119 1.95 4.69 -2.05
N ALA A 120 2.58 5.34 -3.04
CA ALA A 120 1.88 5.81 -4.24
C ALA A 120 1.36 4.65 -5.09
N GLU A 121 2.14 3.59 -5.28
CA GLU A 121 1.73 2.36 -5.97
C GLU A 121 0.54 1.70 -5.27
N GLN A 122 0.62 1.53 -3.94
CA GLN A 122 -0.47 0.98 -3.13
C GLN A 122 -1.73 1.83 -3.25
N THR A 123 -1.59 3.15 -3.22
CA THR A 123 -2.74 4.05 -3.42
C THR A 123 -3.35 3.89 -4.81
N ALA A 124 -2.52 3.75 -5.85
CA ALA A 124 -3.00 3.52 -7.21
C ALA A 124 -3.68 2.15 -7.38
N LEU A 125 -3.17 1.12 -6.73
CA LEU A 125 -3.80 -0.21 -6.67
C LEU A 125 -5.20 -0.14 -6.04
N ARG A 126 -5.32 0.46 -4.85
CA ARG A 126 -6.63 0.64 -4.19
C ARG A 126 -7.59 1.47 -5.02
N PHE A 127 -7.08 2.51 -5.67
CA PHE A 127 -7.86 3.32 -6.57
C PHE A 127 -8.35 2.51 -7.78
N ALA A 128 -7.49 1.70 -8.40
CA ALA A 128 -7.86 0.84 -9.52
C ALA A 128 -8.87 -0.24 -9.12
N GLU A 129 -8.71 -0.86 -7.94
CA GLU A 129 -9.68 -1.82 -7.40
C GLU A 129 -11.08 -1.21 -7.31
N MET A 130 -11.21 -0.04 -6.66
CA MET A 130 -12.50 0.64 -6.52
C MET A 130 -13.04 1.16 -7.85
N LEU A 131 -12.18 1.72 -8.71
CA LEU A 131 -12.58 2.29 -9.99
C LEU A 131 -13.07 1.21 -10.94
N PHE A 132 -12.38 0.07 -11.04
CA PHE A 132 -12.73 -1.01 -11.97
C PHE A 132 -13.71 -2.01 -11.38
N GLY A 133 -13.82 -2.07 -10.05
CA GLY A 133 -14.74 -2.97 -9.34
C GLY A 133 -14.11 -4.30 -8.96
N TYR A 134 -12.79 -4.36 -8.78
CA TYR A 134 -12.16 -5.57 -8.27
C TYR A 134 -12.43 -5.76 -6.77
N PRO A 135 -12.71 -6.99 -6.33
CA PRO A 135 -12.77 -7.38 -4.92
C PRO A 135 -11.56 -6.89 -4.10
N MET A 136 -11.80 -6.32 -2.91
CA MET A 136 -10.70 -5.89 -2.03
C MET A 136 -9.85 -7.06 -1.52
N GLY A 137 -10.45 -8.25 -1.39
CA GLY A 137 -9.78 -9.49 -0.98
C GLY A 137 -8.74 -9.99 -1.99
N GLU A 138 -8.85 -9.58 -3.25
CA GLU A 138 -7.94 -9.98 -4.33
C GLU A 138 -6.74 -9.04 -4.50
N HIS A 139 -6.58 -8.08 -3.60
CA HIS A 139 -5.49 -7.12 -3.69
C HIS A 139 -4.10 -7.72 -3.88
N PRO A 140 -3.67 -8.77 -3.13
CA PRO A 140 -2.35 -9.35 -3.33
C PRO A 140 -2.17 -9.91 -4.75
N TYR A 141 -3.26 -10.39 -5.35
CA TYR A 141 -3.28 -10.90 -6.70
C TYR A 141 -3.15 -9.77 -7.73
N VAL A 142 -3.98 -8.72 -7.62
CA VAL A 142 -3.93 -7.54 -8.49
C VAL A 142 -2.55 -6.85 -8.40
N GLU A 143 -2.02 -6.71 -7.18
CA GLU A 143 -0.67 -6.19 -6.93
C GLU A 143 0.42 -6.99 -7.65
N ALA A 144 0.43 -8.31 -7.47
CA ALA A 144 1.43 -9.18 -8.11
C ALA A 144 1.32 -9.14 -9.64
N ALA A 145 0.09 -9.16 -10.17
CA ALA A 145 -0.17 -9.10 -11.60
C ALA A 145 0.31 -7.78 -12.22
N MET A 146 -0.02 -6.66 -11.58
CA MET A 146 0.30 -5.33 -12.09
C MET A 146 1.77 -4.97 -11.96
N ARG A 147 2.45 -5.36 -10.87
CA ARG A 147 3.91 -5.21 -10.74
C ARG A 147 4.64 -5.92 -11.86
N THR A 148 4.27 -7.17 -12.12
CA THR A 148 4.94 -8.00 -13.14
C THR A 148 4.64 -7.46 -14.53
N SER A 149 3.39 -7.10 -14.80
CA SER A 149 2.96 -6.53 -16.09
C SER A 149 3.65 -5.20 -16.38
N TYR A 150 3.72 -4.29 -15.39
CA TYR A 150 4.40 -3.01 -15.54
C TYR A 150 5.91 -3.18 -15.71
N GLN A 151 6.56 -4.05 -14.93
CA GLN A 151 7.98 -4.34 -15.08
C GLN A 151 8.30 -4.89 -16.48
N GLN A 152 7.47 -5.81 -17.00
CA GLN A 152 7.62 -6.33 -18.35
C GLN A 152 7.41 -5.23 -19.40
N LEU A 153 6.39 -4.39 -19.26
CA LEU A 153 6.15 -3.27 -20.18
C LEU A 153 7.38 -2.36 -20.26
N VAL A 154 7.94 -1.95 -19.12
CA VAL A 154 9.13 -1.09 -19.08
C VAL A 154 10.35 -1.81 -19.64
N TYR A 155 10.54 -3.10 -19.31
CA TYR A 155 11.62 -3.90 -19.87
C TYR A 155 11.54 -3.96 -21.40
N GLN A 156 10.35 -4.18 -21.95
CA GLN A 156 10.16 -4.25 -23.40
C GLN A 156 10.34 -2.90 -24.10
N ILE A 157 9.92 -1.81 -23.46
CA ILE A 157 10.09 -0.44 -23.98
C ILE A 157 11.58 -0.06 -24.05
N ILE A 158 12.34 -0.29 -22.96
CA ILE A 158 13.72 0.17 -22.89
C ILE A 158 14.67 -0.82 -22.20
N GLY A 159 14.24 -1.53 -21.16
CA GLY A 159 15.14 -2.31 -20.29
C GLY A 159 15.92 -3.40 -21.02
N ARG A 160 15.31 -4.07 -22.00
CA ARG A 160 15.91 -5.12 -22.84
C ARG A 160 17.13 -4.67 -23.65
N HIS A 161 17.32 -3.36 -23.79
CA HIS A 161 18.48 -2.77 -24.46
C HIS A 161 19.69 -2.58 -23.53
N PHE A 162 19.47 -2.68 -22.22
CA PHE A 162 20.51 -2.50 -21.20
C PHE A 162 20.81 -3.79 -20.43
N THR A 163 19.82 -4.63 -20.22
CA THR A 163 19.94 -5.84 -19.41
C THR A 163 19.19 -7.01 -20.05
N VAL A 164 19.57 -8.24 -19.65
CA VAL A 164 18.87 -9.47 -20.04
C VAL A 164 18.14 -10.01 -18.81
N GLN A 165 16.82 -10.13 -18.89
CA GLN A 165 15.99 -10.74 -17.84
C GLN A 165 15.19 -11.92 -18.43
N PRO A 166 15.79 -13.10 -18.57
CA PRO A 166 15.21 -14.20 -19.35
C PRO A 166 13.91 -14.76 -18.75
N LEU A 167 13.74 -14.65 -17.43
CA LEU A 167 12.54 -15.14 -16.73
C LEU A 167 11.40 -14.13 -16.68
N LEU A 168 11.67 -12.84 -16.87
CA LEU A 168 10.66 -11.78 -16.70
C LEU A 168 9.50 -11.96 -17.69
N ALA A 169 9.79 -12.32 -18.94
CA ALA A 169 8.76 -12.54 -19.94
C ALA A 169 7.82 -13.69 -19.57
N ASN A 170 8.37 -14.80 -19.05
CA ASN A 170 7.58 -15.96 -18.62
C ASN A 170 6.73 -15.64 -17.37
N GLN A 171 7.32 -14.94 -16.40
CA GLN A 171 6.60 -14.49 -15.20
C GLN A 171 5.45 -13.54 -15.55
N ALA A 172 5.71 -12.58 -16.45
CA ALA A 172 4.71 -11.63 -16.92
C ALA A 172 3.61 -12.29 -17.74
N ALA A 173 3.94 -13.29 -18.57
CA ALA A 173 2.94 -14.05 -19.31
C ALA A 173 1.98 -14.78 -18.38
N GLY A 174 2.48 -15.46 -17.34
CA GLY A 174 1.62 -16.16 -16.36
C GLY A 174 0.75 -15.19 -15.57
N ALA A 175 1.34 -14.12 -15.05
CA ALA A 175 0.64 -13.10 -14.27
C ALA A 175 -0.44 -12.37 -15.10
N GLY A 176 -0.09 -11.98 -16.34
CA GLY A 176 -1.00 -11.32 -17.27
C GLY A 176 -2.12 -12.23 -17.76
N ALA A 177 -1.83 -13.51 -18.05
CA ALA A 177 -2.84 -14.47 -18.48
C ALA A 177 -3.91 -14.70 -17.40
N TYR A 178 -3.49 -14.88 -16.14
CA TYR A 178 -4.45 -14.95 -15.04
C TYR A 178 -5.27 -13.67 -14.97
N PHE A 179 -4.64 -12.49 -15.07
CA PHE A 179 -5.36 -11.22 -14.85
C PHE A 179 -6.43 -11.00 -15.91
N LEU A 180 -6.09 -11.33 -17.15
CA LEU A 180 -7.01 -11.30 -18.28
C LEU A 180 -8.15 -12.29 -18.09
N GLN A 181 -7.85 -13.54 -17.72
CA GLN A 181 -8.87 -14.56 -17.46
C GLN A 181 -9.83 -14.09 -16.36
N HIS A 182 -9.29 -13.66 -15.23
CA HIS A 182 -10.07 -13.21 -14.09
C HIS A 182 -10.93 -11.98 -14.43
N THR A 183 -10.39 -11.02 -15.18
CA THR A 183 -11.16 -9.87 -15.68
C THR A 183 -12.26 -10.30 -16.65
N SER A 184 -12.01 -11.29 -17.51
CA SER A 184 -13.03 -11.85 -18.40
C SER A 184 -14.16 -12.54 -17.63
N GLU A 185 -13.82 -13.31 -16.59
CA GLU A 185 -14.78 -13.95 -15.69
C GLU A 185 -15.65 -12.91 -14.97
N LEU A 186 -15.03 -11.85 -14.45
CA LEU A 186 -15.75 -10.73 -13.83
C LEU A 186 -16.74 -10.07 -14.80
N LEU A 187 -16.31 -9.75 -16.01
CA LEU A 187 -17.18 -9.15 -17.03
C LEU A 187 -18.33 -10.09 -17.42
N ALA A 188 -18.08 -11.39 -17.53
CA ALA A 188 -19.09 -12.39 -17.85
C ALA A 188 -20.13 -12.52 -16.72
N ALA A 189 -19.70 -12.58 -15.46
CA ALA A 189 -20.59 -12.64 -14.30
C ALA A 189 -21.48 -11.39 -14.23
N LEU A 190 -20.90 -10.20 -14.42
CA LEU A 190 -21.65 -8.94 -14.46
C LEU A 190 -22.67 -8.92 -15.60
N ALA A 191 -22.32 -9.43 -16.79
CA ALA A 191 -23.23 -9.53 -17.93
C ALA A 191 -24.39 -10.51 -17.70
N ALA A 192 -24.15 -11.57 -16.94
CA ALA A 192 -25.18 -12.52 -16.51
C ALA A 192 -26.11 -11.97 -15.41
N GLY A 193 -25.82 -10.76 -14.88
CA GLY A 193 -26.53 -10.20 -13.73
C GLY A 193 -26.21 -10.92 -12.41
N GLU A 194 -25.16 -11.74 -12.40
CA GLU A 194 -24.67 -12.38 -11.19
C GLU A 194 -24.08 -11.31 -10.29
N GLN A 195 -24.57 -11.24 -9.05
CA GLN A 195 -23.94 -10.38 -8.05
C GLN A 195 -22.78 -11.15 -7.43
N HIS A 196 -21.58 -10.93 -7.95
CA HIS A 196 -20.35 -11.37 -7.31
C HIS A 196 -20.33 -10.77 -5.88
N GLU A 197 -20.35 -11.61 -4.84
CA GLU A 197 -20.55 -11.17 -3.45
C GLU A 197 -19.55 -10.08 -3.05
N ASP A 198 -18.30 -10.23 -3.50
CA ASP A 198 -17.25 -9.26 -3.22
C ASP A 198 -17.44 -7.91 -3.94
N MET A 199 -18.07 -7.88 -5.11
CA MET A 199 -18.43 -6.63 -5.80
C MET A 199 -19.57 -5.91 -5.09
N ARG A 200 -20.52 -6.68 -4.53
CA ARG A 200 -21.54 -6.13 -3.66
C ARG A 200 -20.90 -5.49 -2.43
N GLU A 201 -19.89 -6.11 -1.84
CA GLU A 201 -19.14 -5.54 -0.72
C GLU A 201 -18.46 -4.21 -1.09
N VAL A 202 -17.75 -4.15 -2.23
CA VAL A 202 -17.12 -2.89 -2.69
C VAL A 202 -18.16 -1.79 -2.85
N LYS A 203 -19.28 -2.08 -3.51
CA LYS A 203 -20.38 -1.12 -3.68
C LYS A 203 -21.02 -0.70 -2.37
N GLN A 204 -21.30 -1.65 -1.48
CA GLN A 204 -21.90 -1.36 -0.18
C GLN A 204 -20.95 -0.54 0.69
N THR A 205 -19.65 -0.83 0.65
CA THR A 205 -18.62 -0.05 1.32
C THR A 205 -18.55 1.36 0.75
N LEU A 206 -18.47 1.53 -0.57
CA LEU A 206 -18.42 2.85 -1.20
C LEU A 206 -19.71 3.65 -0.97
N ALA A 207 -20.88 3.02 -1.08
CA ALA A 207 -22.17 3.64 -0.83
C ALA A 207 -22.35 3.98 0.65
N GLY A 208 -21.91 3.11 1.56
CA GLY A 208 -21.96 3.33 3.00
C GLY A 208 -21.05 4.47 3.45
N ILE A 209 -19.81 4.51 2.96
CA ILE A 209 -18.89 5.65 3.16
C ILE A 209 -19.50 6.92 2.53
N GLY A 210 -20.07 6.78 1.35
CA GLY A 210 -20.80 7.81 0.62
C GLY A 210 -21.87 8.47 1.47
N ALA A 211 -22.82 7.67 1.93
CA ALA A 211 -23.96 8.09 2.73
C ALA A 211 -23.54 8.67 4.08
N ALA A 212 -22.63 8.01 4.81
CA ALA A 212 -22.18 8.45 6.13
C ALA A 212 -21.46 9.80 6.10
N ARG A 213 -20.86 10.17 4.96
CA ARG A 213 -20.06 11.39 4.80
C ARG A 213 -20.67 12.42 3.85
N GLY A 214 -21.87 12.17 3.32
CA GLY A 214 -22.51 13.04 2.32
C GLY A 214 -21.70 13.18 1.02
N LEU A 215 -20.96 12.14 0.64
CA LEU A 215 -20.08 12.13 -0.52
C LEU A 215 -20.82 11.66 -1.79
N PRO A 216 -20.38 12.07 -2.99
CA PRO A 216 -21.07 11.82 -4.26
C PRO A 216 -20.88 10.39 -4.79
N LEU A 217 -20.94 9.35 -3.94
CA LEU A 217 -20.71 7.95 -4.35
C LEU A 217 -21.99 7.11 -4.45
N ALA A 218 -23.15 7.66 -4.10
CA ALA A 218 -24.41 6.91 -4.06
C ALA A 218 -24.79 6.26 -5.41
N ASN A 219 -24.39 6.89 -6.52
CA ASN A 219 -24.66 6.42 -7.89
C ASN A 219 -23.39 6.01 -8.64
N PHE A 220 -22.27 5.82 -7.92
CA PHE A 220 -21.02 5.46 -8.56
C PHE A 220 -21.09 4.04 -9.14
N SER A 221 -20.77 3.91 -10.43
CA SER A 221 -20.67 2.62 -11.13
C SER A 221 -19.22 2.33 -11.51
N PRO A 222 -18.63 1.23 -11.02
CA PRO A 222 -17.30 0.79 -11.45
C PRO A 222 -17.19 0.57 -12.96
N VAL A 223 -15.97 0.67 -13.50
CA VAL A 223 -15.71 0.61 -14.94
C VAL A 223 -16.18 -0.71 -15.54
N CYS A 224 -15.93 -1.86 -14.90
CA CYS A 224 -16.36 -3.15 -15.44
C CYS A 224 -17.89 -3.25 -15.59
N GLU A 225 -18.66 -2.62 -14.70
CA GLU A 225 -20.13 -2.57 -14.86
C GLU A 225 -20.56 -1.65 -15.98
N ARG A 226 -19.89 -0.49 -16.11
CA ARG A 226 -20.14 0.43 -17.23
C ARG A 226 -19.78 -0.21 -18.56
N ILE A 227 -18.75 -1.04 -18.61
CA ILE A 227 -18.36 -1.82 -19.78
C ILE A 227 -19.48 -2.78 -20.19
N VAL A 228 -20.07 -3.49 -19.24
CA VAL A 228 -21.19 -4.41 -19.50
C VAL A 228 -22.47 -3.66 -19.93
N ALA A 229 -22.71 -2.48 -19.37
CA ALA A 229 -23.87 -1.65 -19.72
C ALA A 229 -23.72 -0.93 -21.08
N GLU A 230 -22.49 -0.68 -21.52
CA GLU A 230 -22.19 0.01 -22.78
C GLU A 230 -22.13 -1.00 -23.94
N HIS A 231 -22.91 -0.75 -25.00
CA HIS A 231 -22.81 -1.57 -26.21
C HIS A 231 -21.40 -1.46 -26.84
N SER A 232 -20.80 -2.61 -27.13
CA SER A 232 -19.47 -2.69 -27.75
C SER A 232 -19.44 -3.69 -28.90
N GLU A 233 -18.64 -3.38 -29.92
CA GLU A 233 -18.28 -4.33 -30.99
C GLU A 233 -17.12 -5.24 -30.57
N LEU A 234 -16.51 -4.99 -29.42
CA LEU A 234 -15.39 -5.76 -28.88
C LEU A 234 -15.89 -7.03 -28.20
N SER A 235 -15.16 -8.14 -28.40
CA SER A 235 -15.37 -9.38 -27.66
C SER A 235 -15.02 -9.25 -26.17
N GLY A 236 -15.53 -10.16 -25.33
CA GLY A 236 -15.22 -10.18 -23.89
C GLY A 236 -13.71 -10.24 -23.58
N THR A 237 -12.94 -10.97 -24.41
CA THR A 237 -11.49 -11.02 -24.29
C THR A 237 -10.82 -9.69 -24.65
N GLU A 238 -11.26 -9.02 -25.72
CA GLU A 238 -10.75 -7.70 -26.08
C GLU A 238 -11.09 -6.65 -25.01
N LEU A 239 -12.28 -6.72 -24.42
CA LEU A 239 -12.66 -5.87 -23.29
C LEU A 239 -11.75 -6.10 -22.07
N ALA A 240 -11.44 -7.36 -21.73
CA ALA A 240 -10.50 -7.67 -20.66
C ALA A 240 -9.08 -7.16 -20.94
N VAL A 241 -8.63 -7.21 -22.21
CA VAL A 241 -7.35 -6.61 -22.63
C VAL A 241 -7.37 -5.09 -22.45
N VAL A 242 -8.47 -4.41 -22.82
CA VAL A 242 -8.63 -2.97 -22.60
C VAL A 242 -8.53 -2.65 -21.12
N VAL A 243 -9.23 -3.38 -20.25
CA VAL A 243 -9.18 -3.19 -18.80
C VAL A 243 -7.77 -3.42 -18.26
N GLY A 244 -7.12 -4.53 -18.59
CA GLY A 244 -5.78 -4.85 -18.11
C GLY A 244 -4.73 -3.83 -18.53
N GLY A 245 -4.77 -3.35 -19.78
CA GLY A 245 -3.88 -2.29 -20.23
C GLY A 245 -4.11 -0.96 -19.52
N LEU A 246 -5.37 -0.60 -19.24
CA LEU A 246 -5.71 0.62 -18.49
C LEU A 246 -5.22 0.54 -17.04
N VAL A 247 -5.45 -0.57 -16.34
CA VAL A 247 -5.04 -0.77 -14.94
C VAL A 247 -3.52 -0.75 -14.82
N ALA A 248 -2.81 -1.49 -15.67
CA ALA A 248 -1.35 -1.54 -15.66
C ALA A 248 -0.73 -0.16 -15.95
N GLY A 249 -1.26 0.56 -16.94
CA GLY A 249 -0.82 1.91 -17.28
C GLY A 249 -1.11 2.93 -16.18
N LEU A 250 -2.25 2.81 -15.49
CA LEU A 250 -2.64 3.70 -14.40
C LEU A 250 -1.69 3.58 -13.20
N ILE A 251 -1.47 2.36 -12.70
CA ILE A 251 -0.70 2.12 -11.48
C ILE A 251 0.75 2.59 -11.63
N GLY A 252 1.43 2.11 -12.67
CA GLY A 252 2.85 2.42 -12.86
C GLY A 252 3.11 3.91 -13.13
N ASN A 253 2.25 4.56 -13.92
CA ASN A 253 2.41 6.00 -14.20
C ASN A 253 2.07 6.87 -12.98
N VAL A 254 1.07 6.51 -12.16
CA VAL A 254 0.75 7.26 -10.92
C VAL A 254 1.90 7.14 -9.92
N GLN A 255 2.41 5.92 -9.69
CA GLN A 255 3.58 5.69 -8.85
C GLN A 255 4.76 6.57 -9.28
N ALA A 256 5.15 6.48 -10.55
CA ALA A 256 6.28 7.22 -11.08
C ALA A 256 6.05 8.74 -10.98
N SER A 257 4.85 9.21 -11.31
CA SER A 257 4.52 10.64 -11.29
C SER A 257 4.59 11.23 -9.88
N VAL A 258 4.05 10.55 -8.87
CA VAL A 258 4.13 11.00 -7.47
C VAL A 258 5.58 11.03 -7.00
N ALA A 259 6.33 9.96 -7.25
CA ALA A 259 7.72 9.86 -6.83
C ALA A 259 8.58 10.97 -7.45
N ILE A 260 8.38 11.25 -8.75
CA ILE A 260 9.05 12.33 -9.47
C ILE A 260 8.66 13.70 -8.93
N ALA A 261 7.36 13.94 -8.72
CA ALA A 261 6.88 15.23 -8.22
C ALA A 261 7.44 15.54 -6.83
N LEU A 262 7.43 14.56 -5.91
CA LEU A 262 8.02 14.70 -4.59
C LEU A 262 9.54 14.90 -4.67
N ASP A 263 10.24 14.10 -5.49
CA ASP A 263 11.68 14.21 -5.67
C ASP A 263 12.06 15.63 -6.14
N ALA A 264 11.38 16.16 -7.16
CA ALA A 264 11.58 17.51 -7.67
C ALA A 264 11.27 18.60 -6.64
N ILE A 265 10.21 18.45 -5.84
CA ILE A 265 9.88 19.38 -4.76
C ILE A 265 11.01 19.44 -3.72
N PHE A 266 11.62 18.30 -3.39
CA PHE A 266 12.73 18.26 -2.44
C PHE A 266 14.07 18.70 -3.06
N GLU A 267 14.33 18.43 -4.34
CA GLU A 267 15.60 18.82 -5.00
C GLU A 267 15.62 20.31 -5.39
N GLY A 268 14.51 20.85 -5.91
CA GLY A 268 14.44 22.22 -6.42
C GLY A 268 14.25 23.28 -5.33
N ALA A 269 13.96 22.88 -4.10
CA ALA A 269 13.69 23.78 -2.99
C ALA A 269 14.79 23.70 -1.93
N GLY A 270 15.41 24.84 -1.61
CA GLY A 270 15.97 25.02 -0.26
C GLY A 270 14.86 24.91 0.80
N ALA A 271 15.19 24.93 2.08
CA ALA A 271 14.22 24.75 3.18
C ALA A 271 12.92 25.57 3.01
N GLN A 272 13.04 26.83 2.61
CA GLN A 272 11.90 27.74 2.36
C GLN A 272 10.94 27.25 1.26
N GLY A 273 11.44 26.58 0.22
CA GLY A 273 10.60 26.09 -0.87
C GLY A 273 9.82 24.82 -0.48
N ILE A 274 10.39 23.99 0.41
CA ILE A 274 9.70 22.82 0.99
C ILE A 274 8.57 23.32 1.89
N ASP A 275 8.85 24.27 2.78
CA ASP A 275 7.84 24.87 3.66
C ASP A 275 6.68 25.48 2.86
N ALA A 276 6.99 26.18 1.76
CA ALA A 276 5.98 26.71 0.86
C ALA A 276 5.15 25.62 0.17
N ALA A 277 5.76 24.49 -0.22
CA ALA A 277 5.04 23.36 -0.79
C ALA A 277 4.13 22.67 0.24
N ILE A 278 4.59 22.53 1.49
CA ILE A 278 3.80 22.02 2.62
C ILE A 278 2.61 22.94 2.90
N ALA A 279 2.86 24.25 3.04
CA ALA A 279 1.79 25.24 3.26
C ALA A 279 0.75 25.22 2.13
N LEU A 280 1.20 25.12 0.88
CA LEU A 280 0.32 24.97 -0.27
C LEU A 280 -0.53 23.68 -0.19
N ALA A 281 0.09 22.54 0.16
CA ALA A 281 -0.61 21.27 0.30
C ALA A 281 -1.68 21.28 1.42
N HIS A 282 -1.42 21.98 2.53
CA HIS A 282 -2.40 22.19 3.59
C HIS A 282 -3.58 23.06 3.16
N ALA A 283 -3.37 24.03 2.26
CA ALA A 283 -4.42 24.89 1.74
C ALA A 283 -5.14 24.32 0.49
N ALA A 284 -4.59 23.27 -0.13
CA ALA A 284 -5.05 22.68 -1.38
C ALA A 284 -6.27 21.74 -1.23
N GLU A 285 -7.35 22.26 -0.67
CA GLU A 285 -8.63 21.53 -0.55
C GLU A 285 -9.31 21.33 -1.92
N PRO A 286 -10.17 20.31 -2.09
CA PRO A 286 -10.85 20.04 -3.36
C PRO A 286 -11.56 21.29 -3.93
N GLY A 287 -11.29 21.60 -5.20
CA GLY A 287 -11.85 22.77 -5.89
C GLY A 287 -11.19 24.12 -5.60
N SER A 288 -10.23 24.19 -4.67
CA SER A 288 -9.53 25.44 -4.33
C SER A 288 -8.53 25.90 -5.42
N PRO A 289 -8.23 27.22 -5.52
CA PRO A 289 -7.12 27.70 -6.34
C PRO A 289 -5.77 27.10 -5.96
N GLN A 290 -5.56 26.84 -4.67
CA GLN A 290 -4.34 26.21 -4.13
C GLN A 290 -4.20 24.77 -4.63
N ARG A 291 -5.30 24.05 -4.83
CA ARG A 291 -5.29 22.74 -5.47
C ARG A 291 -4.79 22.80 -6.90
N GLN A 292 -5.22 23.80 -7.67
CA GLN A 292 -4.74 24.02 -9.03
C GLN A 292 -3.26 24.40 -9.06
N GLN A 293 -2.82 25.26 -8.14
CA GLN A 293 -1.39 25.61 -8.00
C GLN A 293 -0.53 24.40 -7.64
N LEU A 294 -1.01 23.51 -6.75
CA LEU A 294 -0.30 22.27 -6.42
C LEU A 294 -0.22 21.36 -7.64
N GLN A 295 -1.32 21.19 -8.38
CA GLN A 295 -1.35 20.43 -9.63
C GLN A 295 -0.38 21.00 -10.68
N GLN A 296 -0.27 22.33 -10.81
CA GLN A 296 0.69 22.97 -11.70
C GLN A 296 2.14 22.65 -11.30
N ARG A 297 2.46 22.63 -10.00
CA ARG A 297 3.79 22.21 -9.53
C ARG A 297 4.09 20.74 -9.85
N VAL A 298 3.10 19.87 -9.68
CA VAL A 298 3.20 18.47 -10.12
C VAL A 298 3.49 18.41 -11.62
N MET A 299 2.69 19.10 -12.44
CA MET A 299 2.86 19.11 -13.90
C MET A 299 4.22 19.66 -14.35
N GLN A 300 4.75 20.69 -13.69
CA GLN A 300 6.11 21.17 -13.95
C GLN A 300 7.16 20.08 -13.69
N ALA A 301 7.07 19.38 -12.56
CA ALA A 301 7.99 18.28 -12.26
C ALA A 301 7.90 17.15 -13.30
N LEU A 302 6.69 16.83 -13.77
CA LEU A 302 6.48 15.85 -14.83
C LEU A 302 6.95 16.34 -16.20
N ALA A 303 6.92 17.65 -16.48
CA ALA A 303 7.50 18.21 -17.70
C ALA A 303 9.02 18.02 -17.72
N ASP A 304 9.69 18.21 -16.58
CA ASP A 304 11.14 18.04 -16.49
C ASP A 304 11.57 16.57 -16.54
N ASN A 305 10.73 15.68 -16.00
CA ASN A 305 11.03 14.26 -15.85
C ASN A 305 9.75 13.42 -16.01
N PRO A 306 9.21 13.22 -17.22
CA PRO A 306 7.94 12.52 -17.38
C PRO A 306 8.05 11.04 -17.00
N PRO A 307 6.95 10.43 -16.47
CA PRO A 307 6.94 9.03 -16.06
C PRO A 307 7.17 8.07 -17.24
N ALA A 308 6.73 8.45 -18.45
CA ALA A 308 6.97 7.74 -19.69
C ALA A 308 7.93 8.55 -20.59
N ALA A 309 9.22 8.55 -20.24
CA ALA A 309 10.22 9.37 -20.91
C ALA A 309 10.55 8.92 -22.35
N PHE A 310 10.26 7.66 -22.69
CA PHE A 310 10.58 7.07 -23.99
C PHE A 310 9.39 6.27 -24.53
N LEU A 311 9.10 6.39 -25.82
CA LEU A 311 8.05 5.60 -26.47
C LEU A 311 8.55 5.02 -27.79
N PRO A 312 8.57 3.69 -27.97
CA PRO A 312 9.02 3.08 -29.21
C PRO A 312 7.99 3.30 -30.32
N ARG A 313 8.47 3.45 -31.55
CA ARG A 313 7.67 3.52 -32.78
C ARG A 313 8.36 2.73 -33.90
N LYS A 314 7.57 2.30 -34.88
CA LYS A 314 8.05 1.70 -36.12
C LYS A 314 7.72 2.65 -37.27
N VAL A 315 8.70 2.92 -38.10
CA VAL A 315 8.55 3.76 -39.29
C VAL A 315 7.82 2.96 -40.37
N VAL A 316 6.65 3.42 -40.82
CA VAL A 316 5.79 2.69 -41.76
C VAL A 316 6.04 3.04 -43.23
N GLU A 317 6.65 4.19 -43.48
CA GLU A 317 7.06 4.72 -44.78
C GLU A 317 8.32 5.58 -44.61
N ASP A 318 9.09 5.74 -45.68
CA ASP A 318 10.27 6.61 -45.65
C ASP A 318 9.85 8.04 -45.27
N VAL A 319 10.46 8.60 -44.24
CA VAL A 319 10.07 9.91 -43.70
C VAL A 319 11.27 10.81 -43.45
N ALA A 320 11.19 12.03 -43.97
CA ALA A 320 12.13 13.10 -43.70
C ALA A 320 11.69 13.87 -42.45
N LEU A 321 12.43 13.75 -41.35
CA LEU A 321 12.21 14.58 -40.18
C LEU A 321 12.82 15.96 -40.43
N SER A 322 12.01 17.00 -40.26
CA SER A 322 12.44 18.39 -40.45
C SER A 322 12.23 19.23 -39.20
N VAL A 323 13.19 20.12 -38.91
CA VAL A 323 13.10 21.14 -37.86
C VAL A 323 13.26 22.49 -38.55
N ASP A 324 12.32 23.41 -38.32
CA ASP A 324 12.30 24.74 -38.96
C ASP A 324 12.48 24.71 -40.49
N GLY A 325 11.85 23.72 -41.14
CA GLY A 325 11.89 23.53 -42.59
C GLY A 325 13.16 22.89 -43.13
N GLN A 326 14.15 22.57 -42.28
CA GLN A 326 15.36 21.86 -42.67
C GLN A 326 15.26 20.37 -42.32
N VAL A 327 15.52 19.50 -43.29
CA VAL A 327 15.58 18.05 -43.05
C VAL A 327 16.79 17.74 -42.17
N VAL A 328 16.54 17.25 -40.95
CA VAL A 328 17.57 16.89 -39.97
C VAL A 328 17.86 15.39 -39.96
N ALA A 329 16.92 14.56 -40.42
CA ALA A 329 17.10 13.12 -40.52
C ALA A 329 16.20 12.53 -41.61
N GLN A 330 16.66 11.43 -42.21
CA GLN A 330 15.88 10.58 -43.11
C GLN A 330 15.72 9.22 -42.44
N LEU A 331 14.49 8.77 -42.23
CA LEU A 331 14.19 7.50 -41.60
C LEU A 331 13.60 6.55 -42.65
N ALA A 332 14.25 5.41 -42.83
CA ALA A 332 13.77 4.39 -43.75
C ALA A 332 12.59 3.62 -43.15
N LYS A 333 11.66 3.20 -44.01
CA LYS A 333 10.58 2.26 -43.69
C LYS A 333 11.14 1.01 -42.99
N GLY A 334 10.47 0.60 -41.92
CA GLY A 334 10.84 -0.54 -41.09
C GLY A 334 11.81 -0.21 -39.96
N SER A 335 12.40 0.99 -39.93
CA SER A 335 13.24 1.43 -38.83
C SER A 335 12.47 1.48 -37.51
N HIS A 336 13.13 1.12 -36.41
CA HIS A 336 12.62 1.33 -35.06
C HIS A 336 13.19 2.62 -34.52
N VAL A 337 12.32 3.48 -33.99
CA VAL A 337 12.72 4.75 -33.39
C VAL A 337 12.15 4.86 -31.99
N ILE A 338 12.82 5.64 -31.15
CA ILE A 338 12.38 5.93 -29.79
C ILE A 338 12.07 7.42 -29.72
N LEU A 339 10.82 7.75 -29.40
CA LEU A 339 10.41 9.12 -29.11
C LEU A 339 10.90 9.46 -27.70
N ALA A 340 11.87 10.37 -27.59
CA ALA A 340 12.37 10.88 -26.32
C ALA A 340 11.46 11.98 -25.76
N ILE A 341 10.29 11.59 -25.24
CA ILE A 341 9.27 12.51 -24.71
C ILE A 341 9.86 13.47 -23.67
N GLY A 342 10.71 12.96 -22.76
CA GLY A 342 11.34 13.79 -21.74
C GLY A 342 12.29 14.87 -22.29
N ALA A 343 12.89 14.65 -23.47
CA ALA A 343 13.66 15.71 -24.12
C ALA A 343 12.73 16.78 -24.70
N GLY A 344 11.63 16.34 -25.34
CA GLY A 344 10.63 17.24 -25.92
C GLY A 344 9.94 18.14 -24.88
N THR A 345 9.52 17.58 -23.75
CA THR A 345 8.87 18.34 -22.66
C THR A 345 9.83 19.34 -22.00
N ARG A 346 11.10 18.96 -21.78
CA ARG A 346 12.13 19.89 -21.26
C ARG A 346 12.45 21.01 -22.23
N GLU A 347 12.52 20.72 -23.53
CA GLU A 347 12.75 21.76 -24.54
C GLU A 347 11.57 22.74 -24.58
N ALA A 348 10.33 22.23 -24.58
CA ALA A 348 9.12 23.05 -24.53
C ALA A 348 9.09 23.95 -23.30
N ALA A 349 9.41 23.40 -22.12
CA ALA A 349 9.48 24.15 -20.85
C ALA A 349 10.59 25.22 -20.83
N ARG A 350 11.65 25.07 -21.64
CA ARG A 350 12.79 25.99 -21.71
C ARG A 350 12.68 27.07 -22.78
N ARG A 351 11.62 27.07 -23.61
CA ARG A 351 11.44 28.09 -24.65
C ARG A 351 11.20 29.47 -24.02
N PRO A 352 11.88 30.55 -24.50
CA PRO A 352 11.66 31.90 -23.99
C PRO A 352 10.18 32.31 -24.11
N GLY A 353 9.54 32.66 -22.98
CA GLY A 353 8.13 33.03 -22.94
C GLY A 353 7.15 31.86 -22.82
N ALA A 354 7.61 30.61 -22.72
CA ALA A 354 6.77 29.47 -22.41
C ALA A 354 6.16 29.64 -21.01
N LYS A 355 4.87 29.96 -20.96
CA LYS A 355 4.07 29.75 -19.76
C LYS A 355 3.49 28.34 -19.87
N LEU A 356 3.74 27.50 -18.88
CA LEU A 356 2.90 26.32 -18.74
C LEU A 356 1.46 26.81 -18.58
N GLU A 357 0.60 26.36 -19.49
CA GLU A 357 -0.83 26.54 -19.34
C GLU A 357 -1.25 25.97 -17.97
N PRO A 358 -2.35 26.45 -17.36
CA PRO A 358 -2.85 25.89 -16.11
C PRO A 358 -3.08 24.36 -16.17
N SER A 359 -3.31 23.81 -17.37
CA SER A 359 -3.43 22.38 -17.65
C SER A 359 -2.10 21.62 -17.77
N GLY A 360 -0.95 22.31 -17.74
CA GLY A 360 0.39 21.76 -17.95
C GLY A 360 0.77 21.56 -19.43
N ASP A 361 1.97 21.01 -19.67
CA ASP A 361 2.43 20.68 -21.02
C ASP A 361 1.70 19.42 -21.52
N PRO A 362 0.88 19.53 -22.60
CA PRO A 362 0.12 18.39 -23.09
C PRO A 362 1.01 17.24 -23.59
N LEU A 363 2.29 17.48 -23.88
CA LEU A 363 3.25 16.43 -24.26
C LEU A 363 3.50 15.42 -23.13
N ILE A 364 3.28 15.79 -21.86
CA ILE A 364 3.31 14.84 -20.72
C ILE A 364 2.29 13.71 -20.93
N PHE A 365 1.17 14.03 -21.58
CA PHE A 365 0.11 13.10 -21.92
C PHE A 365 0.17 12.64 -23.38
N GLY A 366 1.31 12.79 -24.07
CA GLY A 366 1.47 12.35 -25.46
C GLY A 366 1.03 13.37 -26.53
N GLY A 367 0.68 14.59 -26.13
CA GLY A 367 0.39 15.73 -26.99
C GLY A 367 -1.01 16.33 -26.78
N PRO A 368 -1.33 17.46 -27.45
CA PRO A 368 -2.64 18.10 -27.36
C PRO A 368 -3.75 17.20 -27.91
N ALA A 369 -4.98 17.41 -27.41
CA ALA A 369 -6.15 16.73 -27.93
C ALA A 369 -6.40 17.14 -29.39
N GLY A 370 -6.63 16.18 -30.28
CA GLY A 370 -6.94 16.43 -31.69
C GLY A 370 -6.19 15.54 -32.67
N ASN A 371 -6.21 15.93 -33.95
CA ASN A 371 -5.64 15.15 -35.04
C ASN A 371 -4.11 15.20 -35.00
N GLY A 372 -3.48 14.04 -34.80
CA GLY A 372 -2.02 13.86 -34.81
C GLY A 372 -1.45 13.14 -33.59
N HIS A 373 -2.16 13.14 -32.45
CA HIS A 373 -1.71 12.50 -31.20
C HIS A 373 -2.58 11.30 -30.84
N ILE A 374 -2.60 10.30 -31.73
CA ILE A 374 -3.55 9.17 -31.64
C ILE A 374 -3.44 8.38 -30.32
N HIS A 375 -2.23 8.26 -29.74
CA HIS A 375 -1.98 7.57 -28.47
C HIS A 375 -1.91 8.50 -27.25
N GLN A 376 -2.53 9.69 -27.30
CA GLN A 376 -2.60 10.59 -26.14
C GLN A 376 -3.17 9.84 -24.91
N CYS A 377 -2.57 10.01 -23.73
CA CYS A 377 -3.00 9.34 -22.51
C CYS A 377 -4.46 9.68 -22.18
N LEU A 378 -5.24 8.68 -21.77
CA LEU A 378 -6.61 8.86 -21.26
C LEU A 378 -6.65 9.21 -19.76
N GLY A 379 -5.48 9.29 -19.13
CA GLY A 379 -5.33 9.44 -17.68
C GLY A 379 -5.29 10.89 -17.19
N ASP A 380 -5.36 11.90 -18.05
CA ASP A 380 -5.35 13.32 -17.62
C ASP A 380 -6.50 13.65 -16.65
N TYR A 381 -7.70 13.10 -16.86
CA TYR A 381 -8.85 13.31 -15.97
C TYR A 381 -9.01 12.28 -14.83
N ILE A 382 -8.18 11.23 -14.79
CA ILE A 382 -8.22 10.17 -13.75
C ILE A 382 -6.94 10.14 -12.92
N ALA A 383 -5.79 9.99 -13.58
CA ALA A 383 -4.50 9.84 -12.93
C ALA A 383 -4.00 11.16 -12.32
N LEU A 384 -4.17 12.30 -13.00
CA LEU A 384 -3.66 13.58 -12.47
C LEU A 384 -4.32 14.01 -11.14
N PRO A 385 -5.66 13.90 -10.97
CA PRO A 385 -6.29 14.11 -9.67
C PRO A 385 -5.71 13.22 -8.57
N LEU A 386 -5.45 11.95 -8.89
CA LEU A 386 -4.88 10.96 -7.96
C LEU A 386 -3.44 11.29 -7.59
N VAL A 387 -2.58 11.57 -8.58
CA VAL A 387 -1.18 12.01 -8.36
C VAL A 387 -1.15 13.25 -7.48
N THR A 388 -2.03 14.22 -7.75
CA THR A 388 -2.13 15.46 -6.97
C THR A 388 -2.60 15.17 -5.54
N GLU A 389 -3.56 14.26 -5.34
CA GLU A 389 -4.04 13.91 -4.01
C GLU A 389 -2.96 13.20 -3.19
N ILE A 390 -2.28 12.21 -3.76
CA ILE A 390 -1.20 11.48 -3.06
C ILE A 390 -0.08 12.46 -2.69
N THR A 391 0.35 13.30 -3.63
CA THR A 391 1.38 14.33 -3.39
C THR A 391 0.96 15.26 -2.27
N ARG A 392 -0.29 15.75 -2.30
CA ARG A 392 -0.84 16.60 -1.24
C ARG A 392 -0.79 15.93 0.12
N GLN A 393 -1.26 14.69 0.21
CA GLN A 393 -1.38 14.00 1.49
C GLN A 393 -0.01 13.67 2.10
N ILE A 394 0.97 13.29 1.28
CA ILE A 394 2.35 13.09 1.72
C ILE A 394 2.93 14.40 2.25
N LEU A 395 2.78 15.52 1.52
CA LEU A 395 3.27 16.84 1.96
C LEU A 395 2.62 17.36 3.25
N ARG A 396 1.45 16.84 3.62
CA ARG A 396 0.77 17.19 4.89
C ARG A 396 1.25 16.36 6.08
N LEU A 397 2.15 15.40 5.87
CA LEU A 397 2.69 14.63 6.97
C LEU A 397 3.54 15.53 7.88
N PRO A 398 3.33 15.47 9.20
CA PRO A 398 4.03 16.34 10.13
C PRO A 398 5.53 16.05 10.11
N GLY A 399 6.38 17.08 10.08
CA GLY A 399 7.83 16.92 10.09
C GLY A 399 8.39 16.13 8.89
N LEU A 400 7.70 16.16 7.75
CA LEU A 400 8.13 15.44 6.55
C LEU A 400 9.54 15.86 6.11
N THR A 401 10.41 14.89 5.87
CA THR A 401 11.76 15.09 5.32
C THR A 401 12.22 13.88 4.52
N ARG A 402 13.33 14.01 3.80
CA ARG A 402 14.01 12.86 3.20
C ARG A 402 14.69 12.03 4.28
N SER A 403 14.59 10.70 4.17
CA SER A 403 15.44 9.81 4.95
C SER A 403 16.90 10.06 4.59
N LEU A 404 17.82 9.86 5.55
CA LEU A 404 19.25 9.84 5.26
C LEU A 404 19.66 8.44 4.83
N ASP A 405 20.47 8.37 3.78
CA ASP A 405 21.15 7.13 3.37
C ASP A 405 22.10 6.70 4.51
N PRO A 406 22.01 5.45 4.99
CA PRO A 406 22.81 4.99 6.13
C PRO A 406 24.31 4.97 5.85
N ASP A 407 24.72 4.80 4.59
CA ASP A 407 26.12 4.67 4.21
C ASP A 407 26.75 6.04 3.93
N THR A 408 26.01 6.95 3.29
CA THR A 408 26.54 8.25 2.87
C THR A 408 26.10 9.43 3.74
N ALA A 409 25.14 9.21 4.65
CA ALA A 409 24.43 10.25 5.41
C ALA A 409 23.79 11.35 4.55
N ALA A 410 23.68 11.14 3.23
CA ALA A 410 23.08 12.10 2.32
C ALA A 410 21.56 11.89 2.25
N PRO A 411 20.76 12.92 1.92
CA PRO A 411 19.33 12.75 1.69
C PRO A 411 19.07 11.71 0.59
N ALA A 412 18.23 10.71 0.90
CA ALA A 412 17.86 9.66 -0.03
C ALA A 412 17.25 10.27 -1.30
N ARG A 413 17.75 9.84 -2.47
CA ARG A 413 17.22 10.26 -3.77
C ARG A 413 16.27 9.24 -4.34
N LEU A 414 15.44 9.68 -5.28
CA LEU A 414 14.62 8.78 -6.08
C LEU A 414 15.50 7.76 -6.83
N LYS A 415 15.30 6.49 -6.53
CA LYS A 415 15.92 5.38 -7.28
C LYS A 415 15.00 4.98 -8.43
N LYS A 416 15.55 4.93 -9.64
CA LYS A 416 14.85 4.50 -10.84
C LYS A 416 15.54 3.33 -11.52
N THR A 417 14.76 2.39 -11.99
CA THR A 417 15.20 1.33 -12.89
C THR A 417 14.94 1.72 -14.35
N TRP A 418 16.01 1.69 -15.16
CA TRP A 418 16.03 2.04 -16.59
C TRP A 418 15.44 3.42 -16.94
N GLY A 419 15.44 4.35 -15.97
CA GLY A 419 14.90 5.70 -16.15
C GLY A 419 13.37 5.81 -16.13
N PHE A 420 12.65 4.70 -15.91
CA PHE A 420 11.18 4.66 -15.90
C PHE A 420 10.63 4.32 -14.52
N ARG A 421 10.82 3.06 -14.09
CA ARG A 421 10.21 2.54 -12.86
C ARG A 421 10.86 3.21 -11.67
N CYS A 422 10.04 3.80 -10.81
CA CYS A 422 10.50 4.44 -9.58
C CYS A 422 10.46 3.41 -8.45
N ASP A 423 11.62 2.87 -8.08
CA ASP A 423 11.69 1.75 -7.12
C ASP A 423 11.60 2.22 -5.67
N SER A 424 12.22 3.36 -5.35
CA SER A 424 12.18 3.89 -3.98
C SER A 424 12.41 5.39 -3.89
N LEU A 425 11.65 6.04 -3.00
CA LEU A 425 11.93 7.36 -2.47
C LEU A 425 11.66 7.33 -0.96
N MET A 426 12.72 7.19 -0.16
CA MET A 426 12.59 7.02 1.28
C MET A 426 12.39 8.37 1.99
N LEU A 427 11.26 8.51 2.68
CA LEU A 427 10.89 9.70 3.44
C LEU A 427 10.71 9.36 4.92
N GLU A 428 10.81 10.39 5.77
CA GLU A 428 10.53 10.33 7.20
C GLU A 428 9.46 11.35 7.57
N HIS A 429 8.67 11.06 8.59
CA HIS A 429 7.76 12.02 9.22
C HIS A 429 7.73 11.86 10.74
N ALA A 430 7.23 12.86 11.44
CA ALA A 430 6.98 12.82 12.89
C ALA A 430 5.80 11.90 13.20
N ARG A 431 6.06 10.59 13.27
CA ARG A 431 5.04 9.55 13.53
C ARG A 431 4.25 9.83 14.80
N ASP A 432 4.91 10.30 15.84
CA ASP A 432 4.33 10.68 17.13
C ASP A 432 3.27 11.79 17.04
N GLN A 433 3.33 12.65 16.03
CA GLN A 433 2.29 13.67 15.77
C GLN A 433 1.11 13.11 14.97
N LEU A 434 1.31 12.06 14.17
CA LEU A 434 0.24 11.40 13.42
C LEU A 434 -0.47 10.34 14.27
N CYS A 435 0.30 9.60 15.07
CA CYS A 435 -0.13 8.57 15.99
C CYS A 435 0.74 8.66 17.24
N VAL A 436 0.20 9.21 18.33
CA VAL A 436 0.92 9.34 19.60
C VAL A 436 0.91 8.04 20.39
N GLN A 437 -0.11 7.20 20.16
CA GLN A 437 -0.30 5.95 20.87
C GLN A 437 0.61 4.84 20.34
N GLN A 438 1.17 4.04 21.24
CA GLN A 438 2.02 2.90 20.93
C GLN A 438 1.54 1.65 21.67
N PRO A 439 1.43 0.50 20.97
CA PRO A 439 1.22 -0.78 21.65
C PRO A 439 2.55 -1.31 22.21
N LEU A 440 2.46 -1.98 23.35
CA LEU A 440 3.54 -2.77 23.94
C LEU A 440 2.95 -4.10 24.42
N ALA A 441 3.50 -5.21 23.92
CA ALA A 441 3.08 -6.55 24.27
C ALA A 441 4.29 -7.36 24.74
N ILE A 442 4.54 -7.38 26.04
CA ILE A 442 5.65 -8.12 26.63
C ILE A 442 5.17 -9.55 26.89
N ILE A 443 5.87 -10.55 26.35
CA ILE A 443 5.53 -11.96 26.57
C ILE A 443 6.78 -12.70 27.04
N MET A 444 6.72 -13.25 28.26
CA MET A 444 7.84 -13.94 28.90
C MET A 444 7.44 -15.32 29.40
N LYS A 445 8.37 -16.28 29.34
CA LYS A 445 8.18 -17.62 29.89
C LYS A 445 8.29 -17.63 31.40
N ILE A 446 7.48 -18.46 32.04
CA ILE A 446 7.50 -18.68 33.48
C ILE A 446 8.51 -19.78 33.80
N LYS A 447 9.41 -19.52 34.77
CA LYS A 447 10.42 -20.49 35.21
C LYS A 447 9.78 -21.74 35.78
N ALA A 448 10.47 -22.88 35.69
CA ALA A 448 10.11 -24.06 36.46
C ALA A 448 10.30 -23.83 37.98
N PRO A 449 9.44 -24.40 38.85
CA PRO A 449 8.21 -25.13 38.52
C PRO A 449 7.07 -24.19 38.11
N VAL A 450 6.55 -24.37 36.88
CA VAL A 450 5.62 -23.44 36.21
C VAL A 450 4.37 -23.18 37.04
N ALA A 451 3.68 -24.23 37.50
CA ALA A 451 2.42 -24.09 38.24
C ALA A 451 2.58 -23.27 39.53
N ALA A 452 3.65 -23.51 40.29
CA ALA A 452 3.90 -22.77 41.54
C ALA A 452 4.25 -21.30 41.26
N ASN A 453 5.04 -21.04 40.22
CA ASN A 453 5.40 -19.68 39.82
C ASN A 453 4.21 -18.92 39.22
N ALA A 454 3.32 -19.59 38.47
CA ALA A 454 2.08 -19.00 37.97
C ALA A 454 1.16 -18.57 39.12
N GLU A 455 0.98 -19.40 40.15
CA GLU A 455 0.22 -19.03 41.36
C GLU A 455 0.87 -17.87 42.13
N LYS A 456 2.22 -17.87 42.24
CA LYS A 456 2.94 -16.74 42.83
C LYS A 456 2.72 -15.45 42.04
N LEU A 457 2.74 -15.49 40.71
CA LEU A 457 2.45 -14.35 39.85
C LEU A 457 1.01 -13.82 40.05
N LYS A 458 0.01 -14.70 40.10
CA LYS A 458 -1.39 -14.32 40.42
C LYS A 458 -1.48 -13.58 41.75
N SER A 459 -0.81 -14.11 42.79
CA SER A 459 -0.77 -13.49 44.12
C SER A 459 -0.07 -12.13 44.11
N VAL A 460 1.11 -12.03 43.48
CA VAL A 460 1.88 -10.78 43.38
C VAL A 460 1.09 -9.70 42.65
N ILE A 461 0.44 -10.04 41.54
CA ILE A 461 -0.39 -9.10 40.77
C ILE A 461 -1.64 -8.71 41.57
N GLY A 462 -2.34 -9.67 42.19
CA GLY A 462 -3.54 -9.40 42.98
C GLY A 462 -3.28 -8.45 44.15
N VAL A 463 -2.17 -8.63 44.88
CA VAL A 463 -1.74 -7.73 45.95
C VAL A 463 -1.22 -6.40 45.40
N GLY A 464 -0.52 -6.43 44.26
CA GLY A 464 0.06 -5.26 43.61
C GLY A 464 -0.95 -4.35 42.91
N ALA A 465 -2.12 -4.87 42.52
CA ALA A 465 -3.07 -4.20 41.64
C ALA A 465 -3.45 -2.77 42.07
N PRO A 466 -3.78 -2.47 43.35
CA PRO A 466 -4.10 -1.09 43.76
C PRO A 466 -2.93 -0.12 43.56
N ARG A 467 -1.68 -0.59 43.80
CA ARG A 467 -0.48 0.22 43.58
C ARG A 467 -0.19 0.42 42.10
N ILE A 468 -0.42 -0.61 41.28
CA ILE A 468 -0.28 -0.52 39.81
C ILE A 468 -1.28 0.51 39.27
N GLU A 469 -2.56 0.39 39.63
CA GLU A 469 -3.62 1.27 39.16
C GLU A 469 -3.35 2.74 39.52
N LEU A 470 -2.95 3.02 40.76
CA LEU A 470 -2.59 4.36 41.19
C LEU A 470 -1.43 4.94 40.35
N ARG A 471 -0.39 4.14 40.08
CA ARG A 471 0.79 4.60 39.33
C ARG A 471 0.50 4.78 37.84
N LEU A 472 -0.32 3.91 37.25
CA LEU A 472 -0.81 4.06 35.88
C LEU A 472 -1.62 5.35 35.74
N ALA A 473 -2.57 5.61 36.64
CA ALA A 473 -3.37 6.84 36.64
C ALA A 473 -2.51 8.10 36.81
N GLN A 474 -1.52 8.08 37.71
CA GLN A 474 -0.59 9.21 37.92
C GLN A 474 0.30 9.48 36.71
N SER A 475 0.67 8.46 35.93
CA SER A 475 1.55 8.63 34.77
C SER A 475 0.93 9.52 33.68
N ARG A 476 -0.41 9.53 33.55
CA ARG A 476 -1.15 10.25 32.50
C ARG A 476 -0.65 9.96 31.08
N GLN A 477 -0.09 8.77 30.87
CA GLN A 477 0.47 8.32 29.59
C GLN A 477 -0.10 6.96 29.17
N VAL A 478 -0.77 6.22 30.06
CA VAL A 478 -1.28 4.88 29.76
C VAL A 478 -2.78 4.90 29.51
N HIS A 479 -3.20 4.42 28.33
CA HIS A 479 -4.61 4.26 27.98
C HIS A 479 -5.21 3.03 28.66
N PHE A 480 -4.48 1.91 28.63
CA PHE A 480 -4.83 0.67 29.33
C PHE A 480 -3.60 -0.20 29.55
N ALA A 481 -3.63 -1.03 30.59
CA ALA A 481 -2.63 -2.06 30.85
C ALA A 481 -3.27 -3.26 31.55
N PHE A 482 -2.92 -4.48 31.15
CA PHE A 482 -3.39 -5.70 31.82
C PHE A 482 -2.39 -6.84 31.67
N PHE A 483 -2.43 -7.77 32.62
CA PHE A 483 -1.66 -9.00 32.61
C PHE A 483 -2.52 -10.18 32.20
N LEU A 484 -1.93 -11.17 31.53
CA LEU A 484 -2.58 -12.40 31.14
C LEU A 484 -1.62 -13.58 31.27
N LEU A 485 -2.11 -14.72 31.73
CA LEU A 485 -1.40 -15.99 31.62
C LEU A 485 -1.77 -16.66 30.31
N LEU A 486 -0.77 -17.03 29.52
CA LEU A 486 -0.90 -17.64 28.20
C LEU A 486 -0.38 -19.07 28.21
N GLU A 487 -0.75 -19.85 27.18
CA GLU A 487 -0.24 -21.20 26.92
C GLU A 487 -0.28 -22.11 28.16
N ASN A 488 -1.49 -22.35 28.68
CA ASN A 488 -1.71 -23.15 29.89
C ASN A 488 -0.88 -22.65 31.09
N GLU A 489 -0.85 -21.33 31.27
CA GLU A 489 -0.12 -20.66 32.36
C GLU A 489 1.41 -20.84 32.34
N SER A 490 1.99 -21.15 31.18
CA SER A 490 3.44 -21.24 31.01
C SER A 490 4.11 -19.92 30.62
N LYS A 491 3.32 -18.90 30.25
CA LYS A 491 3.82 -17.57 29.90
C LYS A 491 3.02 -16.48 30.60
N LEU A 492 3.70 -15.42 31.01
CA LEU A 492 3.08 -14.18 31.45
C LEU A 492 3.16 -13.15 30.32
N ALA A 493 2.03 -12.54 30.01
CA ALA A 493 1.92 -11.44 29.08
C ALA A 493 1.52 -10.15 29.82
N LEU A 494 2.11 -9.02 29.42
CA LEU A 494 1.69 -7.67 29.76
C LEU A 494 1.36 -6.94 28.46
N PHE A 495 0.11 -6.52 28.33
CA PHE A 495 -0.33 -5.68 27.22
C PHE A 495 -0.58 -4.27 27.74
N THR A 496 -0.06 -3.27 27.04
CA THR A 496 -0.34 -1.87 27.34
C THR A 496 -0.35 -1.02 26.08
N THR A 497 -1.17 0.03 26.11
CA THR A 497 -1.11 1.12 25.13
C THR A 497 -0.78 2.40 25.87
N TYR A 498 0.22 3.13 25.37
CA TYR A 498 0.74 4.33 26.01
C TYR A 498 1.06 5.43 25.00
N ASP A 499 1.21 6.65 25.48
CA ASP A 499 1.58 7.82 24.70
C ASP A 499 3.10 8.00 24.62
N GLY A 500 3.60 8.41 23.45
CA GLY A 500 4.99 8.83 23.28
C GLY A 500 5.98 7.68 23.14
N GLY A 501 7.26 7.93 23.43
CA GLY A 501 8.35 6.98 23.21
C GLY A 501 8.52 5.95 24.32
N LEU A 502 8.87 4.71 23.95
CA LEU A 502 9.07 3.58 24.86
C LEU A 502 10.02 3.89 26.02
N ASP A 503 11.16 4.51 25.75
CA ASP A 503 12.23 4.69 26.74
C ASP A 503 11.80 5.58 27.90
N ALA A 504 11.14 6.71 27.58
CA ALA A 504 10.62 7.64 28.59
C ALA A 504 9.53 6.98 29.43
N TYR A 505 8.66 6.21 28.77
CA TYR A 505 7.61 5.44 29.40
C TYR A 505 8.17 4.38 30.38
N ILE A 506 9.04 3.48 29.93
CA ILE A 506 9.52 2.34 30.73
C ILE A 506 10.42 2.79 31.89
N LYS A 507 11.29 3.78 31.68
CA LYS A 507 12.17 4.29 32.76
C LYS A 507 11.37 4.86 33.93
N HIS A 508 10.24 5.51 33.66
CA HIS A 508 9.35 6.00 34.71
C HIS A 508 8.79 4.85 35.59
N PHE A 509 8.43 3.72 34.99
CA PHE A 509 7.88 2.56 35.72
C PHE A 509 8.94 1.80 36.53
N ALA A 510 10.16 1.69 36.01
CA ALA A 510 11.29 1.07 36.71
C ALA A 510 11.52 1.73 38.09
N LEU A 511 11.45 3.07 38.14
CA LEU A 511 11.71 3.85 39.35
C LEU A 511 10.58 3.78 40.39
N HIS A 512 9.31 3.75 39.95
CA HIS A 512 8.16 3.90 40.86
C HIS A 512 7.48 2.57 41.25
N VAL A 513 7.65 1.55 40.41
CA VAL A 513 7.02 0.23 40.55
C VAL A 513 8.06 -0.91 40.47
N GLY A 514 9.36 -0.58 40.46
CA GLY A 514 10.47 -1.55 40.32
C GLY A 514 10.38 -2.74 41.28
N SER A 515 10.10 -2.50 42.56
CA SER A 515 9.97 -3.57 43.56
C SER A 515 8.90 -4.62 43.24
N LEU A 516 7.86 -4.25 42.47
CA LEU A 516 6.86 -5.20 41.99
C LEU A 516 7.39 -5.99 40.80
N PHE A 517 8.02 -5.31 39.84
CA PHE A 517 8.67 -5.97 38.70
C PHE A 517 9.73 -6.95 39.15
N ASP A 518 10.53 -6.62 40.17
CA ASP A 518 11.52 -7.54 40.76
C ASP A 518 10.86 -8.87 41.19
N LYS A 519 9.71 -8.81 41.87
CA LYS A 519 8.94 -10.01 42.29
C LYS A 519 8.36 -10.79 41.11
N LEU A 520 7.93 -10.09 40.05
CA LEU A 520 7.48 -10.76 38.83
C LEU A 520 8.67 -11.49 38.18
N PHE A 521 9.80 -10.81 38.03
CA PHE A 521 11.01 -11.32 37.38
C PHE A 521 11.69 -12.49 38.11
N GLU A 522 11.53 -12.61 39.43
CA GLU A 522 11.91 -13.82 40.16
C GLU A 522 11.30 -15.09 39.53
N CYS A 523 10.07 -14.98 39.01
CA CYS A 523 9.27 -16.09 38.47
C CYS A 523 9.42 -16.26 36.95
N LEU A 524 10.11 -15.35 36.24
CA LEU A 524 10.20 -15.30 34.78
C LEU A 524 11.60 -15.63 34.28
N GLU A 525 11.69 -16.39 33.19
CA GLU A 525 12.97 -16.74 32.56
C GLU A 525 13.67 -15.50 31.99
N ASP A 526 15.00 -15.53 31.95
CA ASP A 526 15.84 -14.49 31.33
C ASP A 526 15.53 -13.05 31.78
N ALA A 527 15.15 -12.91 33.05
CA ALA A 527 14.91 -11.64 33.69
C ALA A 527 16.13 -10.70 33.60
N PRO A 528 15.91 -9.37 33.52
CA PRO A 528 17.00 -8.40 33.65
C PRO A 528 17.63 -8.45 35.05
N PRO A 529 18.83 -7.86 35.24
CA PRO A 529 19.44 -7.70 36.55
C PRO A 529 18.49 -7.01 37.54
N LEU A 530 18.38 -7.58 38.75
CA LEU A 530 17.54 -7.08 39.83
C LEU A 530 18.41 -6.41 40.92
N PRO A 531 17.95 -5.33 41.57
CA PRO A 531 16.66 -4.64 41.38
C PRO A 531 16.61 -3.82 40.10
N VAL A 532 15.49 -3.84 39.35
CA VAL A 532 15.38 -3.14 38.06
C VAL A 532 15.55 -1.62 38.16
N ALA A 533 15.25 -1.04 39.33
CA ALA A 533 15.46 0.38 39.58
C ALA A 533 16.95 0.78 39.58
N GLN A 534 17.87 -0.16 39.80
CA GLN A 534 19.33 0.04 39.75
C GLN A 534 19.92 -0.27 38.37
N HIS A 535 19.15 -0.94 37.51
CA HIS A 535 19.54 -1.37 36.15
C HIS A 535 18.50 -0.96 35.10
N PRO A 536 18.19 0.36 34.96
CA PRO A 536 17.08 0.81 34.14
C PRO A 536 17.31 0.59 32.64
N GLU A 537 18.54 0.63 32.15
CA GLU A 537 18.83 0.41 30.72
C GLU A 537 18.67 -1.08 30.37
N GLU A 538 19.20 -1.98 31.20
CA GLU A 538 19.06 -3.42 31.01
C GLU A 538 17.59 -3.87 31.12
N PHE A 539 16.81 -3.21 31.97
CA PHE A 539 15.36 -3.41 32.03
C PHE A 539 14.67 -2.96 30.74
N VAL A 540 15.00 -1.78 30.19
CA VAL A 540 14.47 -1.32 28.90
C VAL A 540 14.84 -2.29 27.78
N ASP A 541 16.07 -2.78 27.75
CA ASP A 541 16.52 -3.75 26.75
C ASP A 541 15.82 -5.10 26.88
N ALA A 542 15.56 -5.56 28.11
CA ALA A 542 14.73 -6.74 28.33
C ALA A 542 13.29 -6.52 27.83
N VAL A 543 12.69 -5.36 28.12
CA VAL A 543 11.35 -5.02 27.60
C VAL A 543 11.33 -5.03 26.07
N ARG A 544 12.32 -4.43 25.41
CA ARG A 544 12.44 -4.45 23.94
C ARG A 544 12.59 -5.87 23.40
N ARG A 545 13.41 -6.70 24.05
CA ARG A 545 13.63 -8.11 23.66
C ARG A 545 12.35 -8.93 23.68
N TYR A 546 11.50 -8.72 24.69
CA TYR A 546 10.25 -9.46 24.87
C TYR A 546 9.02 -8.76 24.28
N ASN A 547 9.18 -7.59 23.66
CA ASN A 547 8.09 -6.86 23.02
C ASN A 547 7.70 -7.51 21.68
N ALA A 548 6.60 -8.26 21.69
CA ALA A 548 5.97 -8.78 20.50
C ALA A 548 5.34 -7.64 19.67
N GLN A 549 5.70 -7.56 18.39
CA GLN A 549 5.08 -6.59 17.49
C GLN A 549 3.69 -7.05 17.05
N PRO A 550 2.72 -6.14 16.89
CA PRO A 550 1.46 -6.46 16.24
C PRO A 550 1.69 -7.08 14.86
N LEU A 551 0.83 -8.02 14.47
CA LEU A 551 0.92 -8.67 13.16
C LEU A 551 0.85 -7.61 12.04
N GLY A 552 1.83 -7.63 11.13
CA GLY A 552 1.93 -6.66 10.04
C GLY A 552 2.07 -5.19 10.51
N ASN A 553 2.50 -4.96 11.76
CA ASN A 553 2.50 -3.65 12.43
C ASN A 553 1.11 -3.00 12.51
N TYR A 554 0.04 -3.79 12.38
CA TYR A 554 -1.32 -3.27 12.45
C TYR A 554 -1.75 -3.04 13.91
N PHE A 555 -1.98 -1.77 14.23
CA PHE A 555 -2.55 -1.34 15.50
C PHE A 555 -3.65 -0.31 15.23
N TYR A 556 -4.88 -0.69 15.54
CA TYR A 556 -6.03 0.21 15.46
C TYR A 556 -6.09 1.11 16.69
N SER A 557 -6.30 2.40 16.46
CA SER A 557 -6.69 3.35 17.49
C SER A 557 -7.80 4.22 16.93
N ALA A 558 -8.90 4.33 17.67
CA ALA A 558 -10.01 5.20 17.31
C ALA A 558 -9.62 6.68 17.36
N TYR A 559 -8.66 7.04 18.20
CA TYR A 559 -8.19 8.41 18.43
C TYR A 559 -6.65 8.46 18.43
N PRO A 560 -5.98 8.16 17.30
CA PRO A 560 -4.54 7.95 17.27
C PRO A 560 -3.72 9.17 17.70
N GLN A 561 -4.31 10.37 17.64
CA GLN A 561 -3.69 11.65 18.02
C GLN A 561 -4.05 12.10 19.45
N ALA A 562 -5.00 11.43 20.11
CA ALA A 562 -5.43 11.81 21.45
C ALA A 562 -4.53 11.17 22.51
N THR A 563 -3.86 12.02 23.30
CA THR A 563 -3.14 11.60 24.50
C THR A 563 -4.12 11.40 25.66
N VAL A 564 -3.74 10.61 26.65
CA VAL A 564 -4.49 10.47 27.90
C VAL A 564 -4.72 11.84 28.54
N ALA A 565 -3.71 12.72 28.56
CA ALA A 565 -3.85 14.08 29.08
C ALA A 565 -4.95 14.88 28.37
N ALA A 566 -5.00 14.82 27.03
CA ALA A 566 -6.04 15.50 26.25
C ALA A 566 -7.44 14.91 26.49
N LEU A 567 -7.54 13.59 26.60
CA LEU A 567 -8.80 12.91 26.91
C LEU A 567 -9.33 13.29 28.30
N LEU A 568 -8.48 13.30 29.32
CA LEU A 568 -8.86 13.71 30.68
C LEU A 568 -9.31 15.18 30.71
N GLN A 569 -8.64 16.05 29.95
CA GLN A 569 -9.05 17.45 29.83
C GLN A 569 -10.43 17.58 29.16
N ALA A 570 -10.70 16.80 28.11
CA ALA A 570 -11.98 16.84 27.40
C ALA A 570 -13.15 16.29 28.23
N LEU A 571 -12.91 15.30 29.09
CA LEU A 571 -13.93 14.70 29.96
C LEU A 571 -14.23 15.53 31.22
N GLY A 572 -13.38 16.49 31.56
CA GLY A 572 -13.59 17.42 32.67
C GLY A 572 -13.11 16.93 34.05
N PRO A 573 -13.27 17.77 35.10
CA PRO A 573 -12.79 17.47 36.44
C PRO A 573 -13.45 16.21 37.02
N GLY A 574 -12.66 15.21 37.38
CA GLY A 574 -13.13 13.92 37.94
C GLY A 574 -12.98 12.74 36.99
N ALA A 575 -12.80 12.99 35.68
CA ALA A 575 -12.37 11.96 34.74
C ALA A 575 -10.95 11.49 35.09
N GLY A 576 -10.74 10.18 35.23
CA GLY A 576 -9.44 9.60 35.59
C GLY A 576 -9.14 9.45 37.09
N ALA A 577 -10.09 9.78 37.98
CA ALA A 577 -9.98 9.38 39.37
C ALA A 577 -10.07 7.83 39.46
N PRO A 578 -9.14 7.13 40.12
CA PRO A 578 -9.28 5.69 40.33
C PRO A 578 -10.58 5.40 41.08
N LEU A 579 -11.21 4.25 40.82
CA LEU A 579 -12.47 3.86 41.45
C LEU A 579 -12.40 3.88 43.00
N CYS A 580 -11.19 3.80 43.57
CA CYS A 580 -10.93 3.91 45.01
C CYS A 580 -10.91 5.34 45.58
N ALA A 581 -11.10 6.40 44.80
CA ALA A 581 -10.96 7.78 45.27
C ALA A 581 -12.01 8.27 46.30
N PRO A 582 -13.28 7.79 46.39
CA PRO A 582 -14.28 8.48 47.23
C PRO A 582 -14.47 7.92 48.66
N LEU A 583 -13.64 6.99 49.16
CA LEU A 583 -13.89 6.40 50.51
C LEU A 583 -13.24 7.16 51.68
N CYS A 584 -12.39 8.16 51.44
CA CYS A 584 -11.71 8.91 52.53
C CYS A 584 -12.22 10.34 52.78
N THR A 585 -13.23 10.81 52.05
CA THR A 585 -13.72 12.21 52.19
C THR A 585 -15.21 12.31 52.51
N LEU A 586 -15.80 11.29 53.14
CA LEU A 586 -17.09 11.48 53.79
C LEU A 586 -16.87 12.31 55.08
N PRO A 587 -17.49 13.50 55.23
CA PRO A 587 -17.43 14.22 56.49
C PRO A 587 -18.05 13.36 57.59
N PRO A 588 -17.50 13.38 58.83
CA PRO A 588 -18.03 12.56 59.90
C PRO A 588 -19.52 12.89 60.13
N PRO A 589 -20.36 11.88 60.41
CA PRO A 589 -21.78 12.12 60.69
C PRO A 589 -21.89 13.09 61.86
N ARG A 590 -22.62 14.19 61.65
CA ARG A 590 -22.99 15.09 62.74
C ARG A 590 -23.73 14.25 63.78
N ARG A 591 -23.17 14.18 65.00
CA ARG A 591 -23.82 13.54 66.15
C ARG A 591 -25.13 14.29 66.48
N PRO A 592 -26.14 13.56 67.00
CA PRO A 592 -27.54 14.00 67.06
C PRO A 592 -27.77 15.28 67.84
#